data_AF-A0AAE6G7G9-F1
#
_entry.id   AF-A0AAE6G7G9-F1
#
_cell.length_a   1.000
_cell.length_b   1.000
_cell.length_c   1.000
_cell.angle_alpha   90.00
_cell.angle_beta   90.00
_cell.angle_gamma   90.00
#
_symmetry.space_group_name_H-M   'P 1'
#
loop_
_entity.id
_entity.type
_entity.pdbx_description
1 polymer ?
#
loop_
_entity_poly.entity_id
_entity_poly.type
_entity_poly.pdbx_seq_one_letter_code
_entity_poly.pdbx_strand_id
1 'polypeptide(L)'
;MSIQKQERTPSWTGLGVGTDRKSFLDAISSQIPDYEADKAAEAVFCALSERLSGSWVEHLREQLSPDVRELLRGCHRHRGEAPAKLDRDDFYLMVANHLNAEPENVRLVLHGVFSALHAQITEGEAKKLEQQLPAWLQGTWAAARMHVDRPY
;
A
#
# COMPACT_ATOMS: atom_id res chain seq x y z
N MET A 1 -2.41 5.35 -34.71
CA MET A 1 -2.81 5.33 -33.29
C MET A 1 -1.60 4.92 -32.49
N SER A 2 -0.90 5.90 -31.91
CA SER A 2 0.35 5.66 -31.18
C SER A 2 0.01 5.17 -29.78
N ILE A 3 0.38 3.93 -29.50
CA ILE A 3 0.40 3.37 -28.14
C ILE A 3 1.42 4.21 -27.38
N GLN A 4 0.96 5.10 -26.50
CA GLN A 4 1.85 5.76 -25.55
C GLN A 4 2.44 4.66 -24.67
N LYS A 5 3.72 4.39 -24.89
CA LYS A 5 4.53 3.50 -24.06
C LYS A 5 4.51 4.13 -22.66
N GLN A 6 3.71 3.61 -21.74
CA GLN A 6 3.78 4.00 -20.33
C GLN A 6 5.21 3.75 -19.89
N GLU A 7 5.98 4.82 -19.77
CA GLU A 7 7.36 4.78 -19.32
C GLU A 7 7.31 4.37 -17.84
N ARG A 8 7.51 3.07 -17.58
CA ARG A 8 7.81 2.58 -16.23
C ARG A 8 9.06 3.32 -15.80
N THR A 9 8.88 4.34 -14.99
CA THR A 9 9.96 5.16 -14.49
C THR A 9 10.78 4.23 -13.58
N PRO A 10 12.08 3.99 -13.82
CA PRO A 10 12.91 3.38 -12.79
C PRO A 10 12.72 4.24 -11.54
N SER A 11 12.45 3.60 -10.39
CA SER A 11 12.06 4.31 -9.17
C SER A 11 12.92 5.54 -8.91
N TRP A 12 12.31 6.55 -8.33
CA TRP A 12 12.92 7.83 -8.01
C TRP A 12 14.16 7.74 -7.10
N THR A 13 14.42 6.58 -6.49
CA THR A 13 15.60 6.29 -5.66
C THR A 13 16.60 5.31 -6.29
N GLY A 14 16.28 4.69 -7.43
CA GLY A 14 17.07 3.58 -8.00
C GLY A 14 16.89 2.23 -7.28
N LEU A 15 15.90 2.11 -6.39
CA LEU A 15 15.63 0.96 -5.52
C LEU A 15 14.23 0.35 -5.75
N GLY A 16 13.64 0.46 -6.96
CA GLY A 16 12.28 0.04 -7.34
C GLY A 16 11.96 0.28 -8.83
N VAL A 17 10.78 -0.14 -9.28
CA VAL A 17 10.21 0.21 -10.62
C VAL A 17 9.20 1.37 -10.55
N GLY A 18 9.17 2.08 -9.40
CA GLY A 18 8.21 3.11 -8.99
C GLY A 18 7.45 3.84 -10.11
N THR A 19 6.13 3.87 -10.00
CA THR A 19 5.26 4.52 -10.98
C THR A 19 4.75 5.87 -10.50
N ASP A 20 4.15 6.64 -11.41
CA ASP A 20 3.36 7.81 -11.04
C ASP A 20 2.10 7.42 -10.24
N ARG A 21 1.45 8.42 -9.61
CA ARG A 21 0.22 8.23 -8.82
C ARG A 21 -0.92 7.63 -9.63
N LYS A 22 -1.09 8.02 -10.89
CA LYS A 22 -2.18 7.50 -11.73
C LYS A 22 -2.01 6.00 -11.93
N SER A 23 -0.82 5.56 -12.32
CA SER A 23 -0.48 4.15 -12.53
C SER A 23 -0.63 3.33 -11.24
N PHE A 24 -0.29 3.90 -10.09
CA PHE A 24 -0.51 3.26 -8.78
C PHE A 24 -2.00 3.09 -8.47
N LEU A 25 -2.82 4.13 -8.67
CA LEU A 25 -4.27 4.07 -8.43
C LEU A 25 -4.99 3.17 -9.45
N ASP A 26 -4.58 3.20 -10.71
CA ASP A 26 -5.11 2.32 -11.77
C ASP A 26 -4.81 0.85 -11.45
N ALA A 27 -3.65 0.54 -10.86
CA ALA A 27 -3.33 -0.81 -10.39
C ALA A 27 -4.26 -1.26 -9.25
N ILE A 28 -4.57 -0.36 -8.31
CA ILE A 28 -5.51 -0.65 -7.21
C ILE A 28 -6.93 -0.87 -7.77
N SER A 29 -7.45 0.05 -8.57
CA SER A 29 -8.82 -0.03 -9.11
C SER A 29 -9.04 -1.27 -9.97
N SER A 30 -7.99 -1.76 -10.66
CA SER A 30 -8.06 -3.01 -11.42
C SER A 30 -8.31 -4.26 -10.55
N GLN A 31 -7.88 -4.24 -9.28
CA GLN A 31 -8.03 -5.36 -8.35
C GLN A 31 -9.30 -5.21 -7.49
N ILE A 32 -9.67 -3.98 -7.17
CA ILE A 32 -10.80 -3.66 -6.28
C ILE A 32 -11.73 -2.61 -6.91
N PRO A 33 -12.41 -2.93 -8.03
CA PRO A 33 -13.18 -1.95 -8.81
C PRO A 33 -14.38 -1.36 -8.06
N ASP A 34 -14.84 -2.02 -7.00
CA ASP A 34 -15.95 -1.57 -6.16
C ASP A 34 -15.53 -0.50 -5.12
N TYR A 35 -14.25 -0.15 -5.06
CA TYR A 35 -13.70 0.82 -4.11
C TYR A 35 -12.95 1.95 -4.85
N GLU A 36 -13.11 3.18 -4.34
CA GLU A 36 -12.29 4.31 -4.78
C GLU A 36 -10.82 4.05 -4.41
N ALA A 37 -9.95 3.97 -5.41
CA ALA A 37 -8.56 3.53 -5.25
C ALA A 37 -7.74 4.43 -4.33
N ASP A 38 -8.00 5.74 -4.36
CA ASP A 38 -7.31 6.71 -3.50
C ASP A 38 -7.73 6.53 -2.04
N LYS A 39 -9.02 6.33 -1.77
CA LYS A 39 -9.54 6.04 -0.43
C LYS A 39 -9.02 4.71 0.10
N ALA A 40 -9.00 3.67 -0.74
CA ALA A 40 -8.42 2.37 -0.40
C ALA A 40 -6.94 2.49 0.01
N ALA A 41 -6.14 3.22 -0.78
CA ALA A 41 -4.75 3.49 -0.47
C ALA A 41 -4.60 4.28 0.85
N GLU A 42 -5.35 5.37 1.01
CA GLU A 42 -5.35 6.20 2.22
C GLU A 42 -5.70 5.39 3.47
N ALA A 43 -6.73 4.54 3.41
CA ALA A 43 -7.17 3.70 4.52
C ALA A 43 -6.09 2.69 4.95
N VAL A 44 -5.49 1.99 3.98
CA VAL A 44 -4.46 0.99 4.26
C VAL A 44 -3.17 1.64 4.74
N PHE A 45 -2.74 2.75 4.13
CA PHE A 45 -1.56 3.47 4.58
C PHE A 45 -1.76 4.10 5.97
N CYS A 46 -2.96 4.59 6.27
CA CYS A 46 -3.34 5.04 7.60
C CYS A 46 -3.16 3.90 8.63
N ALA A 47 -3.74 2.72 8.39
CA ALA A 47 -3.62 1.59 9.30
C ALA A 47 -2.18 1.05 9.43
N LEU A 48 -1.42 1.01 8.33
CA LEU A 48 0.00 0.64 8.37
C LEU A 48 0.84 1.65 9.16
N SER A 49 0.53 2.94 9.08
CA SER A 49 1.28 3.98 9.80
C SER A 49 1.12 3.90 11.32
N GLU A 50 -0.05 3.43 11.79
CA GLU A 50 -0.27 3.09 13.20
C GLU A 50 0.46 1.81 13.59
N ARG A 51 0.50 0.83 12.68
CA ARG A 51 1.06 -0.50 13.00
C ARG A 51 2.58 -0.54 12.97
N LEU A 52 3.21 0.20 12.07
CA LEU A 52 4.67 0.22 11.86
C LEU A 52 5.33 1.29 12.74
N SER A 53 6.63 1.16 13.01
CA SER A 53 7.35 2.24 13.68
C SER A 53 7.45 3.46 12.77
N GLY A 54 7.51 4.66 13.35
CA GLY A 54 7.66 5.89 12.58
C GLY A 54 8.89 5.90 11.66
N SER A 55 10.00 5.27 12.09
CA SER A 55 11.20 5.11 11.27
C SER A 55 10.96 4.27 10.01
N TRP A 56 10.13 3.22 10.12
CA TRP A 56 9.78 2.37 8.98
C TRP A 56 8.78 3.04 8.03
N VAL A 57 7.86 3.83 8.58
CA VAL A 57 6.94 4.64 7.76
C VAL A 57 7.73 5.64 6.92
N GLU A 58 8.71 6.34 7.51
CA GLU A 58 9.55 7.28 6.77
C GLU A 58 10.43 6.57 5.74
N HIS A 59 11.04 5.45 6.10
CA HIS A 59 11.81 4.62 5.16
C HIS A 59 10.97 4.16 3.97
N LEU A 60 9.74 3.68 4.20
CA LEU A 60 8.82 3.30 3.12
C LEU A 60 8.47 4.50 2.24
N ARG A 61 8.19 5.67 2.83
CA ARG A 61 7.92 6.90 2.07
C ARG A 61 9.08 7.25 1.14
N GLU A 62 10.32 7.14 1.60
CA GLU A 62 11.49 7.41 0.78
C GLU A 62 11.57 6.49 -0.46
N GLN A 63 11.01 5.29 -0.42
CA GLN A 63 10.99 4.38 -1.58
C GLN A 63 9.91 4.70 -2.63
N LEU A 64 8.96 5.57 -2.31
CA LEU A 64 7.81 5.87 -3.17
C LEU A 64 8.07 7.11 -4.03
N SER A 65 7.35 7.23 -5.15
CA SER A 65 7.35 8.46 -5.96
C SER A 65 6.76 9.63 -5.19
N PRO A 66 7.17 10.89 -5.47
CA PRO A 66 6.64 12.07 -4.77
C PRO A 66 5.11 12.10 -4.70
N ASP A 67 4.42 11.78 -5.80
CA ASP A 67 2.95 11.82 -5.85
C ASP A 67 2.29 10.71 -5.03
N VAL A 68 2.93 9.54 -4.89
CA VAL A 68 2.43 8.44 -4.05
C VAL A 68 2.76 8.70 -2.58
N ARG A 69 3.89 9.35 -2.26
CA ARG A 69 4.23 9.78 -0.90
C ARG A 69 3.17 10.69 -0.29
N GLU A 70 2.51 11.51 -1.10
CA GLU A 70 1.41 12.37 -0.65
C GLU A 70 0.24 11.57 -0.08
N LEU A 71 -0.03 10.36 -0.61
CA LEU A 71 -1.05 9.44 -0.06
C LEU A 71 -0.63 8.87 1.31
N LEU A 72 0.68 8.83 1.61
CA LEU A 72 1.23 8.43 2.91
C LEU A 72 1.41 9.61 3.87
N ARG A 73 1.00 10.85 3.54
CA ARG A 73 1.18 12.04 4.43
C ARG A 73 0.40 12.02 5.75
N GLY A 74 -0.13 10.88 6.11
CA GLY A 74 -0.62 10.58 7.44
C GLY A 74 -2.11 10.83 7.47
N CYS A 75 -2.80 9.79 7.95
CA CYS A 75 -4.17 9.87 8.37
C CYS A 75 -4.38 11.15 9.19
N HIS A 76 -5.12 12.11 8.64
CA HIS A 76 -5.41 13.37 9.35
C HIS A 76 -6.08 13.12 10.71
N ARG A 77 -6.69 11.93 10.87
CA ARG A 77 -7.34 11.48 12.11
C ARG A 77 -6.42 11.45 13.35
N HIS A 78 -5.12 11.22 13.23
CA HIS A 78 -4.27 10.95 14.42
C HIS A 78 -2.92 11.70 14.42
N ARG A 79 -2.87 12.88 13.79
CA ARG A 79 -1.65 13.70 13.72
C ARG A 79 -1.28 14.23 15.13
N GLY A 80 -0.52 13.44 15.89
CA GLY A 80 -0.03 13.78 17.23
C GLY A 80 -0.03 12.63 18.25
N GLU A 81 -0.65 11.49 17.95
CA GLU A 81 -0.68 10.32 18.84
C GLU A 81 0.46 9.34 18.52
N ALA A 82 0.99 8.69 19.55
CA ALA A 82 1.95 7.61 19.36
C ALA A 82 1.25 6.44 18.65
N PRO A 83 1.90 5.75 17.70
CA PRO A 83 1.30 4.65 16.95
C PRO A 83 0.67 3.63 17.90
N ALA A 84 -0.64 3.41 17.74
CA ALA A 84 -1.32 2.36 18.48
C ALA A 84 -0.76 1.01 17.98
N LYS A 85 -0.30 0.14 18.89
CA LYS A 85 0.01 -1.26 18.53
C LYS A 85 -1.30 -1.99 18.22
N LEU A 86 -1.91 -1.67 17.08
CA LEU A 86 -3.17 -2.25 16.64
C LEU A 86 -3.01 -3.77 16.61
N ASP A 87 -3.93 -4.45 17.29
CA ASP A 87 -4.09 -5.87 17.08
C ASP A 87 -4.73 -6.12 15.71
N ARG A 88 -4.97 -7.39 15.41
CA ARG A 88 -5.53 -7.77 14.10
C ARG A 88 -6.91 -7.17 13.89
N ASP A 89 -7.79 -7.27 14.87
CA ASP A 89 -9.20 -6.96 14.67
C ASP A 89 -9.40 -5.43 14.65
N ASP A 90 -8.66 -4.69 15.47
CA ASP A 90 -8.62 -3.22 15.43
C ASP A 90 -8.08 -2.69 14.09
N PHE A 91 -7.03 -3.32 13.55
CA PHE A 91 -6.48 -2.92 12.24
C PHE A 91 -7.52 -3.10 11.13
N TYR A 92 -8.21 -4.24 11.11
CA TYR A 92 -9.21 -4.53 10.08
C TYR A 92 -10.42 -3.60 10.22
N LEU A 93 -10.87 -3.37 11.46
CA LEU A 93 -11.97 -2.47 11.75
C LEU A 93 -11.63 -1.02 11.37
N MET A 94 -10.39 -0.59 11.57
CA MET A 94 -9.91 0.73 11.15
C MET A 94 -10.02 0.91 9.63
N VAL A 95 -9.58 -0.08 8.85
CA VAL A 95 -9.68 -0.05 7.37
C VAL A 95 -11.14 -0.08 6.93
N ALA A 96 -11.96 -0.97 7.51
CA ALA A 96 -13.38 -1.07 7.22
C ALA A 96 -14.10 0.26 7.47
N ASN A 97 -13.88 0.87 8.65
CA ASN A 97 -14.50 2.14 9.02
C ASN A 97 -14.05 3.29 8.12
N HIS A 98 -12.78 3.31 7.71
CA HIS A 98 -12.30 4.35 6.80
C HIS A 98 -13.00 4.27 5.44
N LEU A 99 -13.24 3.05 4.94
CA LEU A 99 -13.84 2.81 3.64
C LEU A 99 -15.36 2.67 3.66
N ASN A 100 -15.97 2.71 4.84
CA ASN A 100 -17.36 2.32 5.03
C ASN A 100 -17.66 0.95 4.37
N ALA A 101 -16.73 0.01 4.54
CA ALA A 101 -16.74 -1.31 3.93
C ALA A 101 -17.17 -2.38 4.92
N GLU A 102 -17.75 -3.47 4.42
CA GLU A 102 -18.00 -4.66 5.24
C GLU A 102 -16.66 -5.30 5.69
N PRO A 103 -16.53 -5.74 6.96
CA PRO A 103 -15.27 -6.29 7.48
C PRO A 103 -14.71 -7.46 6.68
N GLU A 104 -15.56 -8.25 6.03
CA GLU A 104 -15.18 -9.37 5.18
C GLU A 104 -14.39 -8.94 3.93
N ASN A 105 -14.64 -7.73 3.42
CA ASN A 105 -13.98 -7.20 2.23
C ASN A 105 -12.61 -6.58 2.50
N VAL A 106 -12.25 -6.36 3.77
CA VAL A 106 -10.97 -5.72 4.13
C VAL A 106 -9.76 -6.51 3.62
N ARG A 107 -9.82 -7.85 3.61
CA ARG A 107 -8.71 -8.66 3.07
C ARG A 107 -8.50 -8.43 1.57
N LEU A 108 -9.59 -8.26 0.83
CA LEU A 108 -9.55 -7.99 -0.61
C LEU A 108 -8.93 -6.60 -0.85
N VAL A 109 -9.35 -5.60 -0.09
CA VAL A 109 -8.76 -4.25 -0.14
C VAL A 109 -7.26 -4.29 0.16
N LEU A 110 -6.86 -4.96 1.25
CA LEU A 110 -5.45 -5.10 1.63
C LEU A 110 -4.64 -5.77 0.52
N HIS A 111 -5.18 -6.83 -0.09
CA HIS A 111 -4.52 -7.53 -1.19
C HIS A 111 -4.30 -6.62 -2.39
N GLY A 112 -5.34 -5.88 -2.83
CA GLY A 112 -5.25 -4.96 -3.96
C GLY A 112 -4.22 -3.84 -3.74
N VAL A 113 -4.24 -3.22 -2.56
CA VAL A 113 -3.29 -2.15 -2.21
C VAL A 113 -1.87 -2.71 -2.06
N PHE A 114 -1.68 -3.86 -1.43
CA PHE A 114 -0.36 -4.49 -1.31
C PHE A 114 0.20 -4.91 -2.67
N SER A 115 -0.64 -5.39 -3.59
CA SER A 115 -0.21 -5.72 -4.95
C SER A 115 0.29 -4.48 -5.68
N ALA A 116 -0.41 -3.36 -5.56
CA ALA A 116 0.03 -2.08 -6.13
C ALA A 116 1.32 -1.58 -5.46
N LEU A 117 1.47 -1.77 -4.14
CA LEU A 117 2.67 -1.38 -3.40
C LEU A 117 3.91 -2.19 -3.79
N HIS A 118 3.77 -3.50 -4.00
CA HIS A 118 4.84 -4.36 -4.55
C HIS A 118 5.37 -3.84 -5.89
N ALA A 119 4.50 -3.26 -6.71
CA ALA A 119 4.90 -2.64 -7.98
C ALA A 119 5.60 -1.28 -7.81
N GLN A 120 5.61 -0.67 -6.61
CA GLN A 120 6.30 0.60 -6.36
C GLN A 120 7.74 0.43 -5.87
N ILE A 121 8.02 -0.63 -5.13
CA ILE A 121 9.27 -0.85 -4.40
C ILE A 121 10.07 -2.02 -4.98
N THR A 122 11.38 -2.11 -4.77
CA THR A 122 12.14 -3.32 -5.14
C THR A 122 11.69 -4.53 -4.32
N GLU A 123 12.02 -5.73 -4.82
CA GLU A 123 11.94 -6.96 -4.05
C GLU A 123 12.70 -6.89 -2.70
N GLY A 124 13.87 -6.24 -2.66
CA GLY A 124 14.64 -6.07 -1.43
C GLY A 124 13.87 -5.27 -0.37
N GLU A 125 13.24 -4.17 -0.79
CA GLU A 125 12.41 -3.34 0.09
C GLU A 125 11.10 -4.04 0.46
N ALA A 126 10.50 -4.78 -0.45
CA ALA A 126 9.31 -5.59 -0.16
C ALA A 126 9.58 -6.66 0.91
N LYS A 127 10.74 -7.33 0.86
CA LYS A 127 11.17 -8.31 1.89
C LYS A 127 11.42 -7.64 3.24
N LYS A 128 12.03 -6.45 3.25
CA LYS A 128 12.23 -5.68 4.49
C LYS A 128 10.89 -5.28 5.12
N LEU A 129 9.95 -4.80 4.32
CA LEU A 129 8.60 -4.45 4.80
C LEU A 129 7.89 -5.67 5.38
N GLU A 130 7.93 -6.82 4.70
CA GLU A 130 7.34 -8.08 5.18
C GLU A 130 7.82 -8.46 6.59
N GLN A 131 9.12 -8.29 6.87
CA GLN A 131 9.70 -8.58 8.19
C GLN A 131 9.20 -7.66 9.31
N GLN A 132 8.67 -6.48 8.96
CA GLN A 132 8.08 -5.55 9.93
C GLN A 132 6.58 -5.79 10.13
N LEU A 133 5.93 -6.47 9.18
CA LEU A 133 4.52 -6.80 9.30
C LEU A 133 4.31 -7.89 10.36
N PRO A 134 3.21 -7.82 11.13
CA PRO A 134 2.79 -8.93 11.97
C PRO A 134 2.47 -10.17 11.11
N ALA A 135 2.63 -11.36 11.70
CA ALA A 135 2.39 -12.64 11.01
C ALA A 135 1.02 -12.73 10.31
N TRP A 136 -0.02 -12.11 10.88
CA TRP A 136 -1.36 -12.08 10.30
C TRP A 136 -1.52 -11.15 9.08
N LEU A 137 -0.57 -10.24 8.81
CA LEU A 137 -0.49 -9.47 7.55
C LEU A 137 0.46 -10.10 6.54
N GLN A 138 1.49 -10.81 6.99
CA GLN A 138 2.49 -11.42 6.10
C GLN A 138 1.86 -12.34 5.06
N GLY A 139 0.85 -13.13 5.44
CA GLY A 139 0.12 -13.99 4.49
C GLY A 139 -0.56 -13.20 3.35
N THR A 140 -1.23 -12.09 3.67
CA THR A 140 -1.87 -11.21 2.67
C THR A 140 -0.82 -10.50 1.81
N TRP A 141 0.28 -10.04 2.42
CA TRP A 141 1.40 -9.41 1.73
C TRP A 141 2.06 -10.34 0.71
N ALA A 142 2.36 -11.58 1.11
CA ALA A 142 2.96 -12.60 0.25
C ALA A 142 2.02 -13.01 -0.89
N ALA A 143 0.72 -13.19 -0.60
CA ALA A 143 -0.28 -13.52 -1.62
C ALA A 143 -0.48 -12.41 -2.66
N ALA A 144 -0.33 -11.14 -2.26
CA ALA A 144 -0.41 -10.00 -3.16
C ALA A 144 0.77 -9.95 -4.16
N ARG A 145 1.95 -10.41 -3.73
CA ARG A 145 3.13 -10.48 -4.61
C ARG A 145 2.93 -11.41 -5.80
N MET A 146 2.26 -12.56 -5.61
CA MET A 146 2.06 -13.55 -6.67
C MET A 146 1.29 -13.00 -7.88
N HIS A 147 0.49 -11.94 -7.70
CA HIS A 147 -0.20 -11.27 -8.79
C HIS A 147 0.72 -10.33 -9.59
N VAL A 148 1.77 -9.78 -8.97
CA VAL A 148 2.79 -8.94 -9.63
C VAL A 148 3.80 -9.80 -10.39
N ASP A 149 4.18 -10.95 -9.85
CA ASP A 149 5.15 -11.88 -10.47
C ASP A 149 4.56 -12.65 -11.68
N ARG A 150 3.28 -12.45 -12.05
CA ARG A 150 2.73 -12.99 -13.30
C ARG A 150 3.39 -12.29 -14.48
N PRO A 151 4.16 -13.00 -15.34
CA PRO A 151 4.65 -12.41 -16.57
C PRO A 151 3.43 -12.03 -17.44
N TYR A 152 3.35 -10.76 -17.83
CA TYR A 152 2.45 -10.29 -18.88
C TYR A 152 2.92 -10.81 -20.25
#